data_AF-A0A975I374-F1
#
_entry.id   AF-A0A975I374-F1
#
_cell.length_a   1.000
_cell.length_b   1.000
_cell.length_c   1.000
_cell.angle_alpha   90.00
_cell.angle_beta   90.00
_cell.angle_gamma   90.00
#
_symmetry.space_group_name_H-M   'P 1'
#
loop_
_entity.id
_entity.type
_entity.pdbx_description
1 polymer ?
#
loop_
_entity_poly.entity_id
_entity_poly.type
_entity_poly.pdbx_seq_one_letter_code
_entity_poly.pdbx_strand_id
1 'polypeptide(L)'
;MKALLLIPVLLASTASSRAESFRGPLPEEQRDIIHYMAEHHAELSRKVTMTETGYSAVTTTENKELVEKLHAHVAYMKKRLDSGAMVRRWDPAYAEMVEHYEDLDAKITPVENGLEVTVTGKTPRAIKIAQNHANIVTSFAKEGFPSVEREHPDTTQLKFDEGKKAAESEPSKQAPK
;
A
#
# COMPACT_ATOMS: atom_id res chain seq x y z
N MET A 1 -0.07 -62.76 35.13
CA MET A 1 0.20 -61.46 35.79
C MET A 1 0.65 -60.47 34.71
N LYS A 2 -0.09 -59.35 34.60
CA LYS A 2 0.13 -58.10 33.84
C LYS A 2 0.42 -58.19 32.32
N ALA A 3 -0.65 -58.00 31.53
CA ALA A 3 -0.58 -57.57 30.14
C ALA A 3 -0.09 -56.12 30.06
N LEU A 4 0.94 -55.89 29.25
CA LEU A 4 1.52 -54.57 28.98
C LEU A 4 0.80 -53.98 27.76
N LEU A 5 -0.08 -53.00 28.00
CA LEU A 5 -0.81 -52.29 26.95
C LEU A 5 0.14 -51.23 26.33
N LEU A 6 0.53 -51.43 25.08
CA LEU A 6 1.24 -50.44 24.26
C LEU A 6 0.21 -49.45 23.68
N ILE A 7 0.24 -48.21 24.15
CA ILE A 7 -0.54 -47.10 23.58
C ILE A 7 0.33 -46.45 22.48
N PRO A 8 -0.12 -46.39 21.21
CA PRO A 8 0.58 -45.62 20.20
C PRO A 8 0.28 -44.13 20.42
N VAL A 9 1.32 -43.34 20.73
CA VAL A 9 1.24 -41.88 20.72
C VAL A 9 1.23 -41.44 19.26
N LEU A 10 0.04 -41.13 18.75
CA LEU A 10 -0.13 -40.45 17.48
C LEU A 10 0.25 -38.98 17.69
N LEU A 11 1.48 -38.59 17.30
CA LEU A 11 1.81 -37.16 17.13
C LEU A 11 1.05 -36.65 15.91
N ALA A 12 -0.14 -36.10 16.13
CA ALA A 12 -0.78 -35.24 15.16
C ALA A 12 0.05 -33.95 15.05
N SER A 13 0.90 -33.89 14.03
CA SER A 13 1.57 -32.65 13.62
C SER A 13 0.52 -31.66 13.14
N THR A 14 0.06 -30.78 14.03
CA THR A 14 -0.79 -29.63 13.67
C THR A 14 0.05 -28.59 12.93
N ALA A 15 0.41 -28.89 11.68
CA ALA A 15 0.88 -27.88 10.74
C ALA A 15 -0.33 -27.14 10.18
N SER A 16 -1.03 -26.39 11.05
CA SER A 16 -2.08 -25.46 10.63
C SER A 16 -2.27 -24.40 11.72
N SER A 17 -1.38 -23.39 11.74
CA SER A 17 -1.56 -22.23 12.61
C SER A 17 -0.93 -20.93 12.10
N ARG A 18 -0.61 -20.83 10.80
CA ARG A 18 0.03 -19.61 10.24
C ARG A 18 -0.81 -18.85 9.20
N ALA A 19 -1.99 -19.36 8.87
CA ALA A 19 -2.90 -18.77 7.89
C ALA A 19 -4.15 -18.09 8.50
N GLU A 20 -4.31 -18.13 9.83
CA GLU A 20 -5.30 -17.35 10.59
C GLU A 20 -4.52 -16.30 11.42
N SER A 21 -4.82 -15.00 11.46
CA SER A 21 -6.04 -14.27 11.11
C SER A 21 -5.71 -12.83 10.66
N PHE A 22 -5.36 -12.61 9.38
CA PHE A 22 -5.43 -11.25 8.83
C PHE A 22 -6.88 -10.77 8.65
N ARG A 23 -7.83 -11.71 8.67
CA ARG A 23 -9.27 -11.43 8.74
C ARG A 23 -9.65 -10.93 10.13
N GLY A 24 -10.34 -9.79 10.19
CA GLY A 24 -10.74 -9.15 11.44
C GLY A 24 -10.30 -7.68 11.53
N PRO A 25 -10.50 -7.02 12.68
CA PRO A 25 -10.00 -5.67 12.89
C PRO A 25 -8.48 -5.61 12.75
N LEU A 26 -7.95 -4.42 12.52
CA LEU A 26 -6.51 -4.22 12.52
C LEU A 26 -5.97 -4.42 13.95
N PRO A 27 -4.91 -5.22 14.18
CA PRO A 27 -4.32 -5.41 15.51
C PRO A 27 -3.93 -4.09 16.16
N GLU A 28 -3.93 -4.04 17.49
CA GLU A 28 -3.63 -2.83 18.27
C GLU A 28 -2.28 -2.23 17.91
N GLU A 29 -1.22 -3.03 17.92
CA GLU A 29 0.12 -2.62 17.50
C GLU A 29 0.13 -1.93 16.13
N GLN A 30 -0.65 -2.43 15.17
CA GLN A 30 -0.71 -1.84 13.83
C GLN A 30 -1.51 -0.53 13.80
N ARG A 31 -2.50 -0.36 14.69
CA ARG A 31 -3.19 0.93 14.87
C ARG A 31 -2.27 1.94 15.53
N ASP A 32 -1.51 1.53 16.55
CA ASP A 32 -0.55 2.40 17.25
C ASP A 32 0.54 2.89 16.30
N ILE A 33 1.04 2.00 15.43
CA ILE A 33 1.98 2.39 14.36
C ILE A 33 1.37 3.45 13.44
N ILE A 34 0.10 3.30 13.02
CA ILE A 34 -0.57 4.29 12.17
C ILE A 34 -0.72 5.62 12.90
N HIS A 35 -1.16 5.61 14.16
CA HIS A 35 -1.29 6.81 14.97
C HIS A 35 0.05 7.52 15.14
N TYR A 36 1.11 6.79 15.45
CA TYR A 36 2.47 7.33 15.55
C TYR A 36 2.91 7.99 14.23
N MET A 37 2.75 7.30 13.09
CA MET A 37 3.11 7.89 11.79
C MET A 37 2.27 9.13 11.45
N ALA A 38 0.99 9.16 11.87
CA ALA A 38 0.10 10.30 11.66
C ALA A 38 0.46 11.49 12.55
N GLU A 39 0.90 11.25 13.79
CA GLU A 39 1.41 12.27 14.72
C GLU A 39 2.74 12.87 14.22
N HIS A 40 3.63 12.01 13.73
CA HIS A 40 4.96 12.38 13.25
C HIS A 40 5.02 12.66 11.74
N HIS A 41 3.88 12.89 11.09
CA HIS A 41 3.80 12.99 9.64
C HIS A 41 4.70 14.09 9.05
N ALA A 42 4.87 15.20 9.78
CA ALA A 42 5.70 16.33 9.37
C ALA A 42 7.20 16.01 9.26
N GLU A 43 7.64 14.89 9.86
CA GLU A 43 9.01 14.38 9.78
C GLU A 43 9.25 13.50 8.54
N LEU A 44 8.21 13.20 7.76
CA LEU A 44 8.29 12.42 6.53
C LEU A 44 8.58 13.32 5.33
N SER A 45 9.63 12.98 4.59
CA SER A 45 9.86 13.48 3.24
C SER A 45 9.38 12.44 2.23
N ARG A 46 8.35 12.77 1.46
CA ARG A 46 7.79 11.90 0.42
C ARG A 46 7.89 12.55 -0.96
N LYS A 47 8.50 11.85 -1.91
CA LYS A 47 8.56 12.21 -3.33
C LYS A 47 7.81 11.17 -4.15
N VAL A 48 6.94 11.62 -5.06
CA VAL A 48 6.13 10.74 -5.92
C VAL A 48 6.37 11.12 -7.37
N THR A 49 6.56 10.10 -8.20
CA THR A 49 6.60 10.20 -9.66
C THR A 49 5.45 9.36 -10.21
N MET A 50 4.46 10.01 -10.80
CA MET A 50 3.42 9.32 -11.57
C MET A 50 4.05 8.75 -12.83
N THR A 51 3.70 7.51 -13.16
CA THR A 51 4.16 6.82 -14.37
C THR A 51 2.96 6.51 -15.26
N GLU A 52 3.22 6.14 -16.51
CA GLU A 52 2.17 5.75 -17.45
C GLU A 52 1.36 4.53 -16.95
N THR A 53 1.97 3.69 -16.12
CA THR A 53 1.38 2.45 -15.63
C THR A 53 1.08 2.47 -14.12
N GLY A 54 1.24 3.59 -13.43
CA GLY A 54 0.99 3.71 -11.98
C GLY A 54 1.83 4.80 -11.34
N TYR A 55 2.66 4.47 -10.34
CA TYR A 55 3.57 5.42 -9.69
C TYR A 55 4.81 4.76 -9.07
N SER A 56 5.84 5.58 -8.84
CA SER A 56 6.96 5.29 -7.94
C SER A 56 7.00 6.36 -6.84
N ALA A 57 7.31 5.97 -5.61
CA ALA A 57 7.42 6.88 -4.49
C ALA A 57 8.59 6.51 -3.59
N VAL A 58 9.30 7.52 -3.09
CA VAL A 58 10.32 7.41 -2.06
C VAL A 58 9.81 8.15 -0.83
N THR A 59 9.78 7.48 0.32
CA THR A 59 9.40 8.08 1.61
C THR A 59 10.52 7.86 2.60
N THR A 60 11.04 8.95 3.16
CA THR A 60 12.24 8.97 4.01
C THR A 60 12.05 9.86 5.23
N THR A 61 12.82 9.60 6.28
CA THR A 61 12.88 10.42 7.49
C THR A 61 14.21 10.19 8.20
N GLU A 62 14.69 11.18 8.94
CA GLU A 62 15.89 11.06 9.79
C GLU A 62 15.57 10.47 11.17
N ASN A 63 14.28 10.37 11.52
CA ASN A 63 13.83 9.76 12.75
C ASN A 63 13.85 8.23 12.63
N LYS A 64 14.84 7.60 13.28
CA LYS A 64 15.06 6.14 13.22
C LYS A 64 13.86 5.33 13.68
N GLU A 65 13.14 5.78 14.71
CA GLU A 65 11.93 5.10 15.18
C GLU A 65 10.85 5.16 14.09
N LEU A 66 10.66 6.31 13.46
CA LEU A 66 9.69 6.48 12.38
C LEU A 66 10.05 5.62 11.14
N VAL A 67 11.33 5.41 10.83
CA VAL A 67 11.77 4.46 9.79
C VAL A 67 11.31 3.04 10.12
N GLU A 68 11.55 2.57 11.35
CA GLU A 68 11.16 1.24 11.79
C GLU A 68 9.63 1.04 11.71
N LYS A 69 8.87 2.04 12.16
CA LYS A 69 7.40 2.05 12.12
C LYS A 69 6.88 2.02 10.68
N LEU A 70 7.50 2.80 9.79
CA LEU A 70 7.18 2.82 8.36
C LEU A 70 7.42 1.45 7.70
N HIS A 71 8.56 0.81 7.97
CA HIS A 71 8.87 -0.54 7.47
C HIS A 71 7.87 -1.57 8.00
N ALA A 72 7.60 -1.56 9.30
CA ALA A 72 6.67 -2.49 9.94
C ALA A 72 5.26 -2.36 9.36
N HIS A 73 4.77 -1.13 9.21
CA HIS A 73 3.46 -0.84 8.65
C HIS A 73 3.32 -1.38 7.22
N VAL A 74 4.23 -0.99 6.32
CA VAL A 74 4.12 -1.35 4.90
C VAL A 74 4.29 -2.85 4.69
N ALA A 75 5.20 -3.50 5.43
CA ALA A 75 5.36 -4.95 5.39
C ALA A 75 4.10 -5.69 5.88
N TYR A 76 3.46 -5.20 6.95
CA TYR A 76 2.23 -5.79 7.45
C TYR A 76 1.05 -5.58 6.48
N MET A 77 0.88 -4.36 5.94
CA MET A 77 -0.17 -4.06 4.97
C MET A 77 -0.05 -4.92 3.72
N LYS A 78 1.16 -5.11 3.20
CA LYS A 78 1.39 -6.04 2.08
C LYS A 78 0.93 -7.45 2.42
N LYS A 79 1.39 -8.03 3.55
CA LYS A 79 0.98 -9.38 3.96
C LYS A 79 -0.53 -9.51 4.16
N ARG A 80 -1.16 -8.47 4.72
CA ARG A 80 -2.61 -8.42 4.93
C ARG A 80 -3.35 -8.46 3.59
N LEU A 81 -2.96 -7.64 2.63
CA LEU A 81 -3.57 -7.63 1.29
C LEU A 81 -3.29 -8.94 0.53
N ASP A 82 -2.05 -9.45 0.57
CA ASP A 82 -1.67 -10.75 -0.03
C ASP A 82 -2.50 -11.92 0.53
N SER A 83 -3.01 -11.80 1.77
CA SER A 83 -3.90 -12.80 2.39
C SER A 83 -5.39 -12.66 2.00
N GLY A 84 -5.73 -11.69 1.17
CA GLY A 84 -7.11 -11.34 0.79
C GLY A 84 -7.88 -10.61 1.89
N ALA A 85 -7.20 -10.09 2.92
CA ALA A 85 -7.82 -9.30 3.96
C ALA A 85 -7.85 -7.81 3.57
N MET A 86 -8.96 -7.14 3.90
CA MET A 86 -9.17 -5.74 3.53
C MET A 86 -8.51 -4.78 4.53
N VAL A 87 -8.20 -3.58 4.04
CA VAL A 87 -7.71 -2.43 4.79
C VAL A 87 -8.74 -1.30 4.61
N ARG A 88 -9.02 -0.51 5.66
CA ARG A 88 -9.89 0.69 5.62
C ARG A 88 -11.21 0.50 4.83
N ARG A 89 -11.98 -0.54 5.16
CA ARG A 89 -13.23 -0.89 4.43
C ARG A 89 -14.26 0.23 4.30
N TRP A 90 -14.22 1.21 5.19
CA TRP A 90 -15.12 2.35 5.22
C TRP A 90 -14.73 3.44 4.22
N ASP A 91 -13.49 3.44 3.73
CA ASP A 91 -12.95 4.46 2.83
C ASP A 91 -13.16 4.02 1.37
N PRO A 92 -13.95 4.74 0.55
CA PRO A 92 -14.32 4.31 -0.80
C PRO A 92 -13.13 3.97 -1.70
N ALA A 93 -12.05 4.77 -1.64
CA ALA A 93 -10.85 4.51 -2.44
C ALA A 93 -10.15 3.19 -2.05
N TYR A 94 -10.18 2.81 -0.77
CA TYR A 94 -9.58 1.55 -0.31
C TYR A 94 -10.49 0.36 -0.58
N ALA A 95 -11.81 0.53 -0.54
CA ALA A 95 -12.75 -0.49 -0.99
C ALA A 95 -12.50 -0.85 -2.47
N GLU A 96 -12.41 0.17 -3.34
CA GLU A 96 -12.10 0.00 -4.76
C GLU A 96 -10.72 -0.65 -4.98
N MET A 97 -9.69 -0.19 -4.27
CA MET A 97 -8.34 -0.75 -4.43
C MET A 97 -8.29 -2.24 -4.09
N VAL A 98 -9.07 -2.68 -3.10
CA VAL A 98 -9.17 -4.10 -2.73
C VAL A 98 -9.89 -4.90 -3.82
N GLU A 99 -10.96 -4.37 -4.41
CA GLU A 99 -11.69 -5.02 -5.51
C GLU A 99 -10.81 -5.25 -6.75
N HIS A 100 -9.83 -4.36 -6.97
CA HIS A 100 -8.87 -4.42 -8.06
C HIS A 100 -7.47 -4.88 -7.64
N TYR A 101 -7.32 -5.51 -6.47
CA TYR A 101 -6.00 -5.84 -5.94
C TYR A 101 -5.20 -6.78 -6.86
N GLU A 102 -5.87 -7.74 -7.50
CA GLU A 102 -5.23 -8.66 -8.45
C GLU A 102 -4.71 -7.97 -9.72
N ASP A 103 -5.30 -6.81 -10.06
CA ASP A 103 -4.87 -5.96 -11.17
C ASP A 103 -3.70 -5.03 -10.80
N LEU A 104 -3.25 -5.04 -9.55
CA LEU A 104 -2.18 -4.18 -9.03
C LEU A 104 -0.96 -5.01 -8.63
N ASP A 105 0.21 -4.61 -9.11
CA ASP A 105 1.49 -5.16 -8.67
C ASP A 105 2.23 -4.12 -7.82
N ALA A 106 2.53 -4.47 -6.57
CA ALA A 106 3.25 -3.60 -5.64
C ALA A 106 4.64 -4.16 -5.29
N LYS A 107 5.68 -3.38 -5.55
CA LYS A 107 7.06 -3.65 -5.13
C LYS A 107 7.47 -2.67 -4.05
N ILE A 108 7.97 -3.19 -2.93
CA ILE A 108 8.47 -2.41 -1.81
C ILE A 108 9.95 -2.75 -1.62
N THR A 109 10.79 -1.72 -1.57
CA THR A 109 12.23 -1.84 -1.35
C THR A 109 12.60 -0.99 -0.14
N PRO A 110 13.02 -1.58 1.00
CA PRO A 110 13.58 -0.81 2.10
C PRO A 110 14.85 -0.08 1.67
N VAL A 111 15.04 1.14 2.16
CA VAL A 111 16.30 1.90 2.08
C VAL A 111 16.70 2.32 3.50
N GLU A 112 17.93 2.80 3.70
CA GLU A 112 18.49 3.06 5.04
C GLU A 112 17.59 3.94 5.93
N ASN A 113 17.07 5.02 5.36
CA ASN A 113 16.30 6.06 6.04
C ASN A 113 14.84 6.11 5.55
N GLY A 114 14.30 4.99 5.02
CA GLY A 114 12.93 4.98 4.50
C GLY A 114 12.61 3.79 3.60
N LEU A 115 11.71 3.97 2.64
CA LEU A 115 11.39 2.94 1.65
C LEU A 115 11.02 3.54 0.30
N GLU A 116 11.18 2.70 -0.72
CA GLU A 116 10.68 2.93 -2.07
C GLU A 116 9.48 2.01 -2.32
N VAL A 117 8.44 2.55 -2.94
CA VAL A 117 7.26 1.80 -3.40
C VAL A 117 7.03 2.08 -4.86
N THR A 118 6.91 1.02 -5.66
CA THR A 118 6.35 1.08 -7.00
C THR A 118 5.04 0.32 -7.00
N VAL A 119 3.98 0.93 -7.53
CA VAL A 119 2.70 0.26 -7.79
C VAL A 119 2.36 0.43 -9.26
N THR A 120 2.07 -0.69 -9.91
CA THR A 120 1.76 -0.78 -11.34
C THR A 120 0.38 -1.40 -11.52
N GLY A 121 -0.45 -0.84 -12.39
CA GLY A 121 -1.74 -1.38 -12.79
C GLY A 121 -1.65 -2.17 -14.10
N LYS A 122 -2.32 -3.31 -14.15
CA LYS A 122 -2.42 -4.18 -15.35
C LYS A 122 -3.50 -3.73 -16.33
N THR A 123 -4.44 -2.92 -15.87
CA THR A 123 -5.57 -2.40 -16.65
C THR A 123 -5.61 -0.87 -16.60
N PRO A 124 -6.24 -0.19 -17.58
CA PRO A 124 -6.40 1.27 -17.54
C PRO A 124 -7.04 1.77 -16.24
N ARG A 125 -7.99 0.99 -15.68
CA ARG A 125 -8.64 1.30 -14.40
C ARG A 125 -7.66 1.15 -13.23
N ALA A 126 -6.92 0.04 -13.16
CA ALA A 126 -5.94 -0.18 -12.10
C ALA A 126 -4.82 0.87 -12.10
N ILE A 127 -4.41 1.38 -13.26
CA ILE A 127 -3.45 2.49 -13.38
C ILE A 127 -3.98 3.74 -12.65
N LYS A 128 -5.26 4.09 -12.88
CA LYS A 128 -5.90 5.23 -12.20
C LYS A 128 -6.03 5.02 -10.70
N ILE A 129 -6.36 3.79 -10.27
CA ILE A 129 -6.44 3.43 -8.85
C ILE A 129 -5.07 3.57 -8.19
N ALA A 130 -4.00 3.07 -8.82
CA ALA A 130 -2.64 3.21 -8.31
C ALA A 130 -2.24 4.69 -8.17
N GLN A 131 -2.53 5.52 -9.17
CA GLN A 131 -2.27 6.95 -9.14
C GLN A 131 -3.09 7.67 -8.05
N ASN A 132 -4.37 7.31 -7.87
CA ASN A 132 -5.20 7.82 -6.78
C ASN A 132 -4.62 7.45 -5.41
N HIS A 133 -4.25 6.19 -5.21
CA HIS A 133 -3.59 5.71 -4.00
C HIS A 133 -2.33 6.53 -3.68
N ALA A 134 -1.51 6.85 -4.68
CA ALA A 134 -0.33 7.68 -4.48
C ALA A 134 -0.67 9.08 -3.93
N ASN A 135 -1.77 9.70 -4.41
CA ASN A 135 -2.24 10.99 -3.93
C ASN A 135 -2.74 10.89 -2.48
N ILE A 136 -3.49 9.85 -2.14
CA ILE A 136 -4.03 9.62 -0.79
C ILE A 136 -2.89 9.40 0.22
N VAL A 137 -1.93 8.52 -0.07
CA VAL A 137 -0.78 8.31 0.82
C VAL A 137 0.08 9.58 0.94
N THR A 138 0.09 10.42 -0.11
CA THR A 138 0.73 11.73 -0.04
C THR A 138 0.00 12.69 0.88
N SER A 139 -1.34 12.67 0.94
CA SER A 139 -2.07 13.48 1.92
C SER A 139 -1.87 12.98 3.34
N PHE A 140 -1.72 11.68 3.59
CA PHE A 140 -1.32 11.18 4.92
C PHE A 140 0.01 11.75 5.40
N ALA A 141 1.05 11.71 4.54
CA ALA A 141 2.35 12.28 4.88
C ALA A 141 2.29 13.81 5.08
N LYS A 142 1.41 14.52 4.36
CA LYS A 142 1.29 15.98 4.44
C LYS A 142 0.42 16.48 5.59
N GLU A 143 -0.62 15.75 5.95
CA GLU A 143 -1.70 16.25 6.83
C GLU A 143 -1.86 15.43 8.11
N GLY A 144 -1.30 14.22 8.20
CA GLY A 144 -1.44 13.35 9.37
C GLY A 144 -2.89 12.92 9.61
N PHE A 145 -3.33 13.02 10.88
CA PHE A 145 -4.66 12.58 11.33
C PHE A 145 -5.84 13.10 10.49
N PRO A 146 -5.95 14.42 10.19
CA PRO A 146 -7.01 14.94 9.33
C PRO A 146 -7.22 14.16 8.02
N SER A 147 -6.12 13.76 7.36
CA SER A 147 -6.25 12.95 6.15
C SER A 147 -6.51 11.48 6.47
N VAL A 148 -5.93 10.92 7.52
CA VAL A 148 -6.17 9.52 7.91
C VAL A 148 -7.63 9.27 8.30
N GLU A 149 -8.30 10.24 8.89
CA GLU A 149 -9.67 10.10 9.42
C GLU A 149 -10.77 10.41 8.40
N ARG A 150 -10.46 11.13 7.33
CA ARG A 150 -11.45 11.44 6.28
C ARG A 150 -11.58 10.32 5.26
N GLU A 151 -12.70 10.34 4.55
CA GLU A 151 -12.91 9.53 3.36
C GLU A 151 -12.12 10.09 2.16
N HIS A 152 -11.79 9.19 1.23
CA HIS A 152 -11.16 9.54 -0.03
C HIS A 152 -12.05 9.06 -1.19
N PRO A 153 -12.26 9.90 -2.22
CA PRO A 153 -13.03 9.49 -3.37
C PRO A 153 -12.34 8.34 -4.11
N ASP A 154 -13.12 7.36 -4.51
CA ASP A 154 -12.70 6.35 -5.48
C ASP A 154 -12.52 6.97 -6.87
N THR A 155 -12.00 6.19 -7.82
CA THR A 155 -11.75 6.69 -9.17
C THR A 155 -13.01 6.94 -10.01
N THR A 156 -14.20 6.47 -9.62
CA THR A 156 -15.46 6.85 -10.29
C THR A 156 -15.91 8.26 -9.94
N GLN A 157 -15.52 8.74 -8.76
CA GLN A 157 -15.88 10.05 -8.25
C GLN A 157 -14.86 11.12 -8.66
N LEU A 158 -13.68 10.70 -9.12
CA LEU A 158 -12.66 11.61 -9.64
C LEU A 158 -12.96 12.00 -11.09
N LYS A 159 -12.90 13.30 -11.36
CA LYS A 159 -12.86 13.80 -12.74
C LYS A 159 -11.43 13.62 -13.26
N PHE A 160 -11.19 12.55 -14.00
CA PHE A 160 -9.96 12.45 -14.79
C PHE A 160 -10.14 13.26 -16.06
N ASP A 161 -9.25 14.22 -16.30
CA ASP A 161 -9.15 14.85 -17.61
C ASP A 161 -8.63 13.80 -18.60
N GLU A 162 -9.54 13.10 -19.28
CA GLU A 162 -9.23 12.03 -20.26
C GLU A 162 -8.54 12.53 -21.54
N GLY A 163 -7.95 13.74 -21.53
CA GLY A 163 -7.74 14.52 -22.74
C GLY A 163 -6.41 15.27 -22.86
N LYS A 164 -5.30 14.77 -22.32
CA LYS A 164 -3.97 15.20 -22.78
C LYS A 164 -3.29 14.10 -23.57
N LYS A 165 -3.80 13.92 -24.81
CA LYS A 165 -3.10 13.25 -25.89
C LYS A 165 -1.67 13.81 -25.92
N ALA A 166 -0.68 12.94 -25.89
CA ALA A 166 0.72 13.30 -26.09
C ALA A 166 0.80 14.24 -27.29
N ALA A 167 1.23 15.48 -27.04
CA ALA A 167 1.47 16.43 -28.10
C ALA A 167 2.62 15.85 -28.94
N GLU A 168 2.21 15.31 -30.08
CA GLU A 168 2.98 15.04 -31.26
C GLU A 168 4.08 16.11 -31.39
N SER A 169 5.34 15.69 -31.22
CA SER A 169 6.49 16.52 -31.52
C SER A 169 6.47 16.80 -33.02
N GLU A 170 5.91 17.93 -33.43
CA GLU A 170 6.07 18.43 -34.79
C GLU A 170 7.56 18.71 -35.05
N PRO A 171 8.12 18.21 -36.16
CA PRO A 171 9.51 18.44 -36.50
C PRO A 171 9.74 19.91 -36.85
N SER A 172 10.74 20.48 -36.18
CA SER A 172 11.31 21.80 -36.46
C SER A 172 11.53 21.99 -37.96
N LYS A 173 10.71 22.86 -38.58
CA LYS A 173 11.00 23.39 -39.92
C LYS A 173 12.14 24.39 -39.79
N GLN A 174 13.34 23.90 -40.09
CA GLN A 174 14.50 24.73 -40.35
C GLN A 174 14.25 25.50 -41.66
N ALA A 175 14.15 26.82 -41.57
CA ALA A 175 14.04 27.70 -42.73
C ALA A 175 15.40 27.78 -43.46
N PRO A 176 15.44 27.74 -44.80
CA PRO A 176 16.69 27.91 -45.53
C PRO A 176 17.00 29.40 -45.82
N LYS A 177 18.25 29.74 -45.49
CA LYS A 177 19.11 30.86 -45.92
C LYS A 177 18.78 32.27 -45.44
#